data_AF-A0A194SE57-F1
#
_entry.id   AF-A0A194SE57-F1
#
_cell.length_a   1.000
_cell.length_b   1.000
_cell.length_c   1.000
_cell.angle_alpha   90.00
_cell.angle_beta   90.00
_cell.angle_gamma   90.00
#
_symmetry.space_group_name_H-M   'P 1'
#
loop_
_entity.id
_entity.type
_entity.pdbx_description
1 polymer ?
#
loop_
_entity_poly.entity_id
_entity_poly.type
_entity_poly.pdbx_seq_one_letter_code
_entity_poly.pdbx_strand_id
1 'polypeptide(L)'
;LAFDEEAKLVFGVVFSLRNMVSKLSPRDDESFHSVSTSAYKLHYLRTPTAFHFVLVTSPSHPSLRPLLHQIYAGPFNEFVVRNPLASLDTQTGARGVDNRQFRRAVDKMLAAV
;
A
#
# COMPACT_ATOMS: atom_id res chain seq x y z
N LEU A 1 10.41 -2.13 -15.51
CA LEU A 1 11.18 -3.38 -15.75
C LEU A 1 11.81 -3.96 -14.49
N ALA A 2 12.69 -3.27 -13.73
CA ALA A 2 13.13 -3.81 -12.42
C ALA A 2 12.06 -3.66 -11.32
N PHE A 3 11.48 -2.45 -11.20
CA PHE A 3 10.47 -2.13 -10.18
C PHE A 3 9.16 -2.94 -10.32
N ASP A 4 8.76 -3.29 -11.55
CA ASP A 4 7.53 -4.05 -11.78
C ASP A 4 7.64 -5.49 -11.29
N GLU A 5 8.81 -6.11 -11.42
CA GLU A 5 9.06 -7.47 -10.92
C GLU A 5 9.17 -7.51 -9.40
N GLU A 6 9.80 -6.51 -8.79
CA GLU A 6 9.82 -6.33 -7.34
C GLU A 6 8.40 -6.12 -6.78
N ALA A 7 7.58 -5.31 -7.45
CA ALA A 7 6.18 -5.10 -7.06
C ALA A 7 5.37 -6.40 -7.12
N LYS A 8 5.56 -7.24 -8.15
CA LYS A 8 4.93 -8.57 -8.23
C LYS A 8 5.38 -9.49 -7.10
N LEU A 9 6.66 -9.46 -6.74
CA LEU A 9 7.18 -10.23 -5.62
C LEU A 9 6.55 -9.79 -4.30
N VAL A 10 6.51 -8.47 -4.04
CA VAL A 10 5.86 -7.90 -2.85
C VAL A 10 4.38 -8.29 -2.79
N PHE A 11 3.68 -8.23 -3.92
CA PHE A 11 2.29 -8.68 -4.01
C PHE A 11 2.15 -10.17 -3.61
N GLY A 12 3.01 -11.05 -4.13
CA GLY A 12 3.01 -12.47 -3.79
C GLY A 12 3.25 -12.75 -2.30
N VAL A 13 4.17 -11.99 -1.67
CA VAL A 13 4.45 -12.07 -0.24
C VAL A 13 3.22 -11.64 0.58
N VAL A 14 2.65 -10.47 0.26
CA VAL A 14 1.46 -9.94 0.96
C VAL A 14 0.27 -10.87 0.81
N PHE A 15 0.05 -11.42 -0.39
CA PHE A 15 -1.01 -12.38 -0.67
C PHE A 15 -0.87 -13.63 0.19
N SER A 16 0.33 -14.21 0.22
CA SER A 16 0.63 -15.41 1.02
C SER A 16 0.45 -15.16 2.52
N LEU A 17 0.98 -14.05 3.03
CA LEU A 17 0.86 -13.69 4.46
C LEU A 17 -0.58 -13.45 4.87
N ARG A 18 -1.38 -12.77 4.02
CA ARG A 18 -2.80 -12.56 4.30
C ARG A 18 -3.56 -13.88 4.40
N ASN A 19 -3.30 -14.81 3.49
CA ASN A 19 -3.94 -16.13 3.51
C ASN A 19 -3.49 -16.96 4.72
N MET A 20 -2.23 -16.83 5.12
CA MET A 20 -1.71 -17.47 6.33
C MET A 20 -2.40 -16.95 7.58
N VAL A 21 -2.47 -15.62 7.76
CA VAL A 21 -3.17 -14.99 8.89
C VAL A 21 -4.65 -15.41 8.92
N SER A 22 -5.32 -15.41 7.78
CA SER A 22 -6.72 -15.83 7.68
C SER A 22 -6.96 -17.29 8.05
N LYS A 23 -5.97 -18.17 7.88
CA LYS A 23 -6.06 -19.60 8.23
C LYS A 23 -5.63 -19.90 9.67
N LEU A 24 -4.73 -19.09 10.21
CA LEU A 24 -4.18 -19.26 11.55
C LEU A 24 -4.96 -18.49 12.61
N SER A 25 -5.70 -17.45 12.21
CA SER A 25 -6.48 -16.68 13.16
C SER A 25 -7.64 -17.52 13.71
N PRO A 26 -7.85 -17.53 15.04
CA PRO A 26 -9.02 -18.14 15.65
C PRO A 26 -10.31 -17.34 15.43
N ARG A 27 -10.22 -16.15 14.80
CA ARG A 27 -11.36 -15.25 14.56
C ARG A 27 -11.40 -14.80 13.10
N ASP A 28 -12.62 -14.74 12.55
CA ASP A 28 -12.82 -14.37 11.15
C ASP A 28 -12.57 -12.88 10.84
N ASP A 29 -12.42 -12.04 11.86
CA ASP A 29 -12.26 -10.58 11.72
C ASP A 29 -10.79 -10.11 11.74
N GLU A 30 -9.84 -10.99 12.05
CA GLU A 30 -8.43 -10.62 12.06
C GLU A 30 -7.85 -10.51 10.66
N SER A 31 -7.07 -9.45 10.44
CA SER A 31 -6.44 -9.19 9.15
C SER A 31 -4.97 -8.85 9.30
N PHE A 32 -4.20 -9.19 8.28
CA PHE A 32 -2.78 -8.86 8.22
C PHE A 32 -2.56 -7.34 8.29
N HIS A 33 -1.59 -6.90 9.10
CA HIS A 33 -1.31 -5.47 9.32
C HIS A 33 0.13 -5.09 9.04
N SER A 34 1.10 -5.88 9.50
CA SER A 34 2.51 -5.63 9.22
C SER A 34 3.34 -6.88 9.43
N VAL A 35 4.47 -6.98 8.73
CA VAL A 35 5.53 -7.96 9.01
C VAL A 35 6.84 -7.22 9.24
N SER A 36 7.58 -7.61 10.28
CA SER A 36 8.88 -7.02 10.60
C SER A 36 9.95 -8.08 10.44
N THR A 37 11.04 -7.71 9.78
CA THR A 37 12.28 -8.49 9.67
C THR A 37 13.39 -7.73 10.41
N SER A 38 14.60 -8.31 10.46
CA SER A 38 15.77 -7.62 11.03
C SER A 38 16.20 -6.39 10.24
N ALA A 39 15.87 -6.32 8.95
CA ALA A 39 16.32 -5.26 8.05
C ALA A 39 15.24 -4.20 7.74
N TYR A 40 13.96 -4.59 7.73
CA TYR A 40 12.87 -3.71 7.36
C TYR A 40 11.54 -4.15 7.98
N LYS A 41 10.57 -3.23 7.98
CA LYS A 41 9.19 -3.48 8.34
C LYS A 41 8.27 -3.10 7.19
N LEU A 42 7.40 -4.02 6.81
CA LEU A 42 6.37 -3.83 5.81
C LEU A 42 5.05 -3.55 6.52
N HIS A 43 4.51 -2.37 6.29
CA HIS A 43 3.19 -1.94 6.75
C HIS A 43 2.19 -2.14 5.62
N TYR A 44 1.02 -2.66 5.96
CA TYR A 44 0.00 -3.01 4.98
C TYR A 44 -1.38 -2.47 5.39
N LEU A 45 -2.07 -1.89 4.41
CA LEU A 45 -3.45 -1.46 4.53
C LEU A 45 -4.24 -1.93 3.29
N ARG A 46 -5.29 -2.70 3.54
CA ARG A 46 -6.30 -3.04 2.54
C ARG A 46 -7.53 -2.17 2.75
N THR A 47 -8.03 -1.57 1.68
CA THR A 47 -9.30 -0.82 1.70
C THR A 47 -10.48 -1.76 1.39
N PRO A 48 -11.72 -1.37 1.77
CA PRO A 48 -12.94 -2.10 1.37
C PRO A 48 -13.11 -2.18 -0.15
N THR A 49 -12.60 -1.18 -0.88
CA THR A 49 -12.59 -1.10 -2.35
C THR A 49 -11.46 -1.92 -3.00
N ALA A 50 -10.83 -2.82 -2.25
CA ALA A 50 -9.77 -3.71 -2.70
C ALA A 50 -8.49 -3.01 -3.20
N PHE A 51 -8.24 -1.76 -2.78
CA PHE A 51 -6.91 -1.17 -2.93
C PHE A 51 -5.98 -1.68 -1.84
N HIS A 52 -4.74 -1.93 -2.25
CA HIS A 52 -3.68 -2.47 -1.41
C HIS A 52 -2.56 -1.44 -1.30
N PHE A 53 -2.39 -0.88 -0.11
CA PHE A 53 -1.31 0.04 0.20
C PHE A 53 -0.22 -0.70 0.98
N VAL A 54 1.00 -0.61 0.49
CA VAL A 54 2.19 -1.22 1.08
C VAL A 54 3.24 -0.14 1.28
N LEU A 55 3.82 -0.07 2.48
CA LEU A 55 4.93 0.81 2.79
C LEU A 55 6.04 0.02 3.48
N VAL A 56 7.26 0.16 3.00
CA VAL A 56 8.44 -0.48 3.59
C VAL A 56 9.28 0.60 4.29
N THR A 57 9.59 0.38 5.56
CA THR A 57 10.43 1.27 6.37
C THR A 57 11.49 0.50 7.14
N SER A 58 12.34 1.21 7.89
CA SER A 58 13.23 0.55 8.86
C SER A 58 12.40 -0.14 9.96
N PRO A 59 12.95 -1.19 10.61
CA PRO A 59 12.24 -1.98 11.61
C PRO A 59 11.97 -1.23 12.91
N SER A 60 12.70 -0.13 13.17
CA SER A 60 12.52 0.71 14.34
C SER A 60 11.26 1.58 14.31
N HIS A 61 10.62 1.75 13.14
CA HIS A 61 9.45 2.61 13.02
C HIS A 61 8.21 1.99 13.68
N PRO A 62 7.38 2.82 14.35
CA PRO A 62 6.06 2.41 14.82
C PRO A 62 5.16 2.04 13.65
N SER A 63 3.96 1.52 13.92
CA SER A 63 3.00 1.20 12.86
C SER A 63 2.64 2.46 12.06
N LEU A 64 2.96 2.47 10.76
CA LEU A 64 2.63 3.56 9.85
C LEU A 64 1.30 3.32 9.12
N ARG A 65 0.49 2.40 9.63
CA ARG A 65 -0.87 2.18 9.13
C ARG A 65 -1.76 3.45 9.20
N PRO A 66 -1.68 4.30 10.24
CA PRO A 66 -2.42 5.58 10.25
C PRO A 66 -2.02 6.49 9.09
N LEU A 67 -0.72 6.54 8.76
CA LEU A 67 -0.20 7.30 7.62
C LEU A 67 -0.76 6.76 6.29
N LEU A 68 -0.75 5.43 6.10
CA LEU A 68 -1.39 4.80 4.94
C LEU A 68 -2.88 5.16 4.84
N HIS A 69 -3.57 5.22 5.98
CA HIS A 69 -4.99 5.60 6.03
C HIS A 69 -5.21 7.07 5.66
N GLN A 70 -4.31 7.96 6.08
CA GLN A 70 -4.34 9.37 5.69
C GLN A 70 -4.04 9.56 4.20
N ILE A 71 -3.09 8.80 3.63
CA ILE A 71 -2.81 8.80 2.19
C ILE A 71 -4.05 8.37 1.41
N TYR A 72 -4.73 7.31 1.85
CA TYR A 72 -5.97 6.84 1.24
C TYR A 72 -7.09 7.90 1.31
N ALA A 73 -7.34 8.46 2.51
CA ALA A 73 -8.44 9.39 2.72
C ALA A 73 -8.22 10.77 2.07
N GLY A 74 -6.97 11.23 2.01
CA GLY A 74 -6.59 12.52 1.44
C GLY A 74 -6.15 12.40 -0.02
N PRO A 75 -4.83 12.37 -0.29
CA PRO A 75 -4.30 12.57 -1.63
C PRO A 75 -4.74 11.50 -2.63
N PHE A 76 -4.92 10.24 -2.22
CA PHE A 76 -5.37 9.19 -3.14
C PHE A 76 -6.81 9.45 -3.61
N ASN A 77 -7.71 9.76 -2.68
CA ASN A 77 -9.09 10.07 -3.03
C ASN A 77 -9.20 11.35 -3.88
N GLU A 78 -8.45 12.39 -3.51
CA GLU A 78 -8.50 13.70 -4.17
C GLU A 78 -7.91 13.70 -5.59
N PHE A 79 -6.74 13.11 -5.77
CA PHE A 79 -5.99 13.23 -7.03
C PHE A 79 -6.09 12.01 -7.96
N VAL A 80 -6.56 10.88 -7.43
CA VAL A 80 -6.68 9.62 -8.20
C VAL A 80 -8.14 9.26 -8.40
N VAL A 81 -8.90 9.06 -7.31
CA VAL A 81 -10.30 8.58 -7.42
C VAL A 81 -11.23 9.63 -8.02
N ARG A 82 -11.09 10.90 -7.62
CA ARG A 82 -11.89 12.00 -8.16
C ARG A 82 -11.47 12.46 -9.55
N ASN A 83 -10.38 11.93 -10.10
CA ASN A 83 -9.91 12.31 -11.42
C ASN A 83 -10.48 11.35 -12.48
N PRO A 84 -11.48 11.77 -13.28
CA PRO A 84 -12.09 10.91 -14.30
C PRO A 84 -11.12 10.56 -15.45
N LEU A 85 -10.01 11.30 -15.57
CA LEU A 85 -8.97 11.05 -16.58
C LEU A 85 -7.87 10.11 -16.05
N ALA A 86 -7.91 9.72 -14.78
CA ALA A 86 -6.95 8.78 -14.23
C ALA A 86 -7.27 7.37 -14.72
N SER A 87 -6.38 6.79 -15.54
CA SER A 87 -6.45 5.36 -15.85
C SER A 87 -5.99 4.57 -14.62
N LEU A 88 -6.95 3.94 -13.94
CA LEU A 88 -6.69 3.01 -12.83
C LEU A 88 -6.35 1.60 -13.32
N ASP A 89 -6.69 1.29 -14.57
CA ASP A 89 -6.45 -0.03 -15.13
C ASP A 89 -5.00 -0.18 -15.59
N THR A 90 -4.32 -1.17 -15.01
CA THR A 90 -2.94 -1.52 -15.35
C THR A 90 -2.88 -2.51 -16.53
N GLN A 91 -4.00 -3.16 -16.88
CA GLN A 91 -4.06 -4.17 -17.95
C GLN A 91 -3.87 -3.59 -19.35
N THR A 92 -4.15 -2.30 -19.54
CA THR A 92 -4.03 -1.60 -20.82
C THR A 92 -2.63 -1.00 -21.08
N GLY A 93 -1.60 -1.37 -20.31
CA GLY A 93 -0.24 -0.86 -20.49
C GLY A 93 -0.04 0.58 -20.01
N ALA A 94 -1.00 1.12 -19.23
CA ALA A 94 -0.89 2.43 -18.61
C ALA A 94 0.19 2.42 -17.52
N ARG A 95 0.94 3.54 -17.40
CA ARG A 95 2.08 3.76 -16.48
C ARG A 95 1.71 3.77 -14.98
N GLY A 96 0.57 3.19 -14.59
CA GLY A 96 0.02 3.27 -13.24
C GLY A 96 -0.40 4.71 -12.88
N VAL A 97 -0.53 4.98 -11.58
CA VAL A 97 -0.92 6.29 -11.05
C VAL A 97 0.24 7.28 -11.23
N ASP A 98 0.21 8.05 -12.32
CA ASP A 98 1.22 9.08 -12.67
C ASP A 98 0.72 10.51 -12.45
N ASN A 99 0.03 10.75 -11.33
CA ASN A 99 -0.42 12.10 -10.96
C ASN A 99 0.69 12.83 -10.17
N ARG A 100 1.16 13.98 -10.68
CA ARG A 100 2.24 14.77 -10.05
C ARG A 100 1.84 15.37 -8.70
N GLN A 101 0.60 15.82 -8.57
CA GLN A 101 0.05 16.38 -7.34
C GLN A 101 -0.05 15.29 -6.26
N PHE A 102 -0.49 14.09 -6.64
CA PHE A 102 -0.49 12.93 -5.76
C PHE A 102 0.90 12.63 -5.21
N ARG A 103 1.92 12.53 -6.08
CA ARG A 103 3.31 12.30 -5.65
C ARG A 103 3.81 13.36 -4.68
N ARG A 104 3.65 14.63 -5.02
CA ARG A 104 4.07 15.75 -4.16
C ARG A 104 3.40 15.72 -2.79
N ALA A 105 2.11 15.39 -2.74
CA ALA A 105 1.38 15.29 -1.48
C ALA A 105 1.90 14.13 -0.63
N VAL A 106 2.10 12.95 -1.22
CA VAL A 106 2.65 11.77 -0.52
C VAL A 106 4.08 12.03 -0.03
N ASP A 107 4.94 12.62 -0.87
CA ASP A 107 6.34 12.94 -0.50
C ASP A 107 6.39 13.88 0.71
N LYS A 108 5.52 14.90 0.74
CA LYS A 108 5.41 15.82 1.88
C LYS A 108 4.97 15.11 3.16
N MET A 109 4.04 14.15 3.05
CA MET A 109 3.58 13.37 4.19
C MET A 109 4.66 12.41 4.71
N LEU A 110 5.40 11.77 3.81
CA LEU A 110 6.50 10.87 4.18
C LEU A 110 7.67 11.63 4.81
N ALA A 111 7.96 12.85 4.36
CA ALA A 111 9.01 13.69 4.94
C ALA A 111 8.69 14.21 6.36
N ALA A 112 7.42 14.12 6.78
CA ALA A 112 6.97 14.57 8.10
C ALA A 112 7.00 13.45 9.17
N VAL A 113 7.43 12.24 8.79
CA VAL A 113 7.48 11.02 9.62
C VAL A 113 8.92 10.62 9.85
#